data_AF-A0A5J4KN65-F1
#
_entry.id   AF-A0A5J4KN65-F1
#
_cell.length_a   1.000
_cell.length_b   1.000
_cell.length_c   1.000
_cell.angle_alpha   90.00
_cell.angle_beta   90.00
_cell.angle_gamma   90.00
#
_symmetry.space_group_name_H-M   'P 1'
#
loop_
_entity.id
_entity.type
_entity.pdbx_description
1 polymer ?
#
loop_
_entity_poly.entity_id
_entity_poly.type
_entity_poly.pdbx_seq_one_letter_code
_entity_poly.pdbx_strand_id
1 'polypeptide(L)' 'MDLTSLNVAIVGCGNIAGAYAKTLQPYPQIKLLGATDIDLARAEAYAATYGAKSILHWKRYLQMKRSIW' A
#
# COMPACT_ATOMS: atom_id res chain seq x y z
N MET A 1 -2.16 -15.99 20.32
CA MET A 1 -1.55 -14.64 20.33
C MET A 1 -2.37 -13.79 19.40
N ASP A 2 -2.97 -12.72 19.91
CA ASP A 2 -3.63 -11.70 19.10
C ASP A 2 -2.53 -10.96 18.32
N LEU A 3 -2.39 -11.27 17.04
CA LEU A 3 -1.43 -10.59 16.17
C LEU A 3 -2.10 -9.30 15.71
N THR A 4 -1.79 -8.20 16.39
CA THR A 4 -2.12 -6.85 15.91
C THR A 4 -1.71 -6.73 14.45
N SER A 5 -2.67 -6.49 13.56
CA SER A 5 -2.41 -6.48 12.11
C SER A 5 -1.42 -5.38 11.76
N LEU A 6 -0.35 -5.72 11.05
CA LEU A 6 0.60 -4.77 10.50
C LEU A 6 0.00 -4.13 9.25
N ASN A 7 -0.39 -2.88 9.38
CA ASN A 7 -0.82 -2.10 8.24
C ASN A 7 0.42 -1.62 7.46
N VAL A 8 0.37 -1.67 6.14
CA VAL A 8 1.48 -1.25 5.27
C VAL A 8 0.98 -0.46 4.08
N ALA A 9 1.90 0.31 3.48
CA ALA A 9 1.69 0.96 2.21
C ALA A 9 2.92 0.82 1.31
N ILE A 10 2.69 0.80 0.01
CA ILE A 10 3.74 0.72 -1.01
C ILE A 10 4.06 2.13 -1.51
N VAL A 11 5.35 2.46 -1.52
CA VAL A 11 5.87 3.71 -2.09
C VAL A 11 6.70 3.33 -3.32
N GLY A 12 6.26 3.77 -4.49
CA GLY A 12 6.81 3.35 -5.77
C GLY A 12 6.05 2.13 -6.33
N CYS A 13 5.19 2.39 -7.31
CA CYS A 13 4.36 1.43 -8.03
C CYS A 13 5.00 1.04 -9.38
N GLY A 14 6.31 0.81 -9.35
CA GLY A 14 7.11 0.44 -10.51
C GLY A 14 7.17 -1.06 -10.76
N ASN A 15 8.14 -1.48 -11.58
CA ASN A 15 8.22 -2.82 -12.17
C ASN A 15 8.16 -3.99 -11.15
N ILE A 16 8.71 -3.80 -9.95
CA ILE A 16 8.79 -4.85 -8.92
C ILE A 16 7.67 -4.75 -7.86
N ALA A 17 6.89 -3.67 -7.83
CA ALA A 17 5.91 -3.43 -6.78
C ALA A 17 4.87 -4.56 -6.67
N GLY A 18 4.49 -5.15 -7.82
CA GLY A 18 3.53 -6.24 -7.86
C GLY A 18 4.03 -7.52 -7.20
N ALA A 19 5.34 -7.79 -7.25
CA ALA A 19 5.94 -8.93 -6.56
C ALA A 19 5.80 -8.80 -5.05
N TYR A 20 5.99 -7.58 -4.50
CA TYR A 20 5.75 -7.33 -3.08
C TYR A 20 4.29 -7.60 -2.70
N ALA A 21 3.31 -7.05 -3.41
CA ALA A 21 1.90 -7.31 -3.09
C ALA A 21 1.57 -8.81 -3.13
N LYS A 22 2.03 -9.54 -4.14
CA LYS A 22 1.81 -10.99 -4.26
C LYS A 22 2.45 -11.76 -3.10
N THR A 23 3.66 -11.38 -2.68
CA THR A 23 4.34 -11.99 -1.54
C THR A 23 3.61 -11.70 -0.23
N LEU A 24 2.99 -10.52 -0.08
CA LEU A 24 2.28 -10.15 1.15
C LEU A 24 0.91 -10.79 1.28
N GLN A 25 0.22 -11.08 0.16
CA GLN A 25 -1.14 -11.63 0.13
C GLN A 25 -1.40 -12.86 1.03
N PRO A 26 -0.49 -13.85 1.15
CA PRO A 26 -0.70 -15.02 1.99
C PRO A 26 -0.62 -14.75 3.50
N TYR A 27 -0.18 -13.56 3.92
CA TYR A 27 0.02 -13.21 5.33
C TYR A 27 -1.13 -12.35 5.84
N PRO A 28 -2.20 -12.93 6.42
CA PRO A 28 -3.40 -12.18 6.83
C PRO A 28 -3.12 -11.14 7.93
N GLN A 29 -2.03 -11.30 8.68
CA GLN A 29 -1.56 -10.32 9.65
C GLN A 29 -0.97 -9.05 9.00
N ILE A 30 -0.79 -9.01 7.68
CA ILE A 30 -0.31 -7.84 6.94
C ILE A 30 -1.45 -7.29 6.08
N LYS A 31 -1.77 -6.01 6.27
CA LYS A 31 -2.82 -5.33 5.51
C LYS A 31 -2.21 -4.24 4.63
N LEU A 32 -2.23 -4.46 3.31
CA LEU A 32 -1.86 -3.45 2.34
C LEU A 32 -2.98 -2.41 2.21
N LEU A 33 -2.83 -1.26 2.84
CA LEU A 33 -3.88 -0.23 2.91
C LEU A 33 -3.69 0.90 1.90
N GLY A 34 -2.48 1.09 1.38
CA GLY A 34 -2.18 2.21 0.51
C GLY A 34 -1.07 1.97 -0.50
N ALA A 35 -1.09 2.76 -1.55
CA ALA A 35 -0.06 2.82 -2.58
C ALA A 35 0.14 4.27 -3.04
N THR A 36 1.38 4.66 -3.28
CA THR A 36 1.73 5.98 -3.79
C THR A 36 2.87 5.87 -4.78
N ASP A 37 2.86 6.75 -5.76
CA ASP A 37 3.89 6.90 -6.79
C ASP A 37 3.89 8.37 -7.24
N ILE A 38 4.99 8.82 -7.85
CA ILE A 38 5.06 10.15 -8.47
C ILE A 38 4.11 10.24 -9.67
N ASP A 39 3.89 9.10 -10.35
CA ASP A 39 2.88 8.93 -11.40
C ASP A 39 1.59 8.38 -10.79
N LEU A 40 0.57 9.23 -10.69
CA LEU A 40 -0.73 8.87 -10.12
C LEU A 40 -1.34 7.63 -10.78
N ALA A 41 -1.24 7.53 -12.10
CA ALA A 41 -1.87 6.45 -12.85
C ALA A 41 -1.29 5.09 -12.43
N ARG A 42 0.00 5.04 -12.09
CA ARG A 42 0.63 3.84 -11.54
C ARG A 42 0.12 3.51 -10.14
N ALA A 43 -0.02 4.50 -9.27
CA ALA A 43 -0.57 4.30 -7.94
C ALA A 43 -2.03 3.82 -7.98
N GLU A 44 -2.84 4.36 -8.89
CA GLU A 44 -4.22 3.96 -9.13
C GLU A 44 -4.33 2.54 -9.69
N ALA A 45 -3.55 2.22 -10.72
CA ALA A 45 -3.52 0.87 -11.29
C ALA A 45 -3.09 -0.17 -10.26
N TYR A 46 -2.07 0.15 -9.44
CA TYR A 46 -1.61 -0.72 -8.37
C TYR A 46 -2.67 -0.93 -7.29
N ALA A 47 -3.28 0.18 -6.83
CA ALA A 47 -4.35 0.16 -5.84
C ALA A 47 -5.54 -0.69 -6.31
N ALA A 48 -5.97 -0.52 -7.55
CA ALA A 48 -7.05 -1.31 -8.15
C ALA A 48 -6.70 -2.80 -8.25
N THR A 49 -5.45 -3.13 -8.57
CA THR A 49 -5.00 -4.52 -8.73
C THR A 49 -4.90 -5.27 -7.41
N TYR A 50 -4.45 -4.60 -6.34
CA TYR A 50 -4.08 -5.25 -5.08
C TYR A 50 -4.95 -4.85 -3.87
N GLY A 51 -6.04 -4.11 -4.09
CA GLY A 51 -6.99 -3.75 -3.04
C GLY A 51 -6.48 -2.67 -2.07
N ALA A 52 -5.61 -1.78 -2.55
CA ALA A 52 -5.07 -0.67 -1.77
C ALA A 52 -5.78 0.66 -2.11
N LYS A 53 -5.48 1.74 -1.36
CA LYS A 53 -5.90 3.10 -1.72
C LYS A 53 -4.75 3.85 -2.41
N SER A 54 -5.00 4.45 -3.58
CA SER A 54 -4.03 5.32 -4.24
C SER A 54 -3.92 6.68 -3.53
N ILE A 55 -2.71 7.23 -3.49
CA ILE A 55 -2.41 8.47 -2.78
C ILE A 55 -1.50 9.35 -3.64
N LEU A 56 -2.01 10.53 -3.98
CA LEU A 56 -1.34 11.47 -4.88
C LEU A 56 -0.47 12.53 -4.17
N HIS A 57 -0.58 12.68 -2.85
CA HIS A 57 -0.03 13.86 -2.18
C HIS A 57 0.63 13.53 -0.85
N TRP A 58 1.81 14.10 -0.61
CA TRP A 58 2.60 13.87 0.60
C TRP A 58 1.83 14.22 1.90
N LYS A 59 0.98 15.25 1.88
CA LYS A 59 0.10 15.58 3.02
C LYS A 59 -0.91 14.46 3.33
N ARG A 60 -1.48 13.81 2.30
CA ARG A 60 -2.37 12.64 2.47
C ARG A 60 -1.59 11.40 2.88
N TYR A 61 -0.36 11.24 2.40
CA TYR A 61 0.53 10.18 2.85
C TYR A 61 0.87 10.32 4.35
N LEU A 62 1.13 11.53 4.84
CA LEU A 62 1.34 11.79 6.28
C LEU A 62 0.10 11.48 7.13
N GLN A 63 -1.09 11.82 6.64
CA GLN A 63 -2.33 11.42 7.30
C GLN A 63 -2.47 9.90 7.34
N MET A 64 -2.15 9.20 6.24
CA MET A 64 -2.20 7.74 6.22
C MET A 64 -1.15 7.10 7.14
N LYS A 65 0.05 7.66 7.28
CA LYS A 65 1.04 7.17 8.26
C LYS A 65 0.44 7.09 9.66
N ARG A 66 -0.39 8.06 10.08
CA ARG A 66 -1.05 8.04 11.39
C ARG A 66 -2.15 6.98 11.54
N SER A 67 -2.62 6.40 10.43
CA SER A 67 -3.60 5.30 10.42
C SER A 67 -2.94 3.93 10.20
N ILE A 68 -1.69 3.91 9.76
CA ILE A 68 -0.88 2.72 9.55
C ILE A 68 -0.14 2.32 10.84
N TRP A 69 0.34 3.30 11.60
CA TRP A 69 1.08 3.12 12.85
C TRP A 69 0.21 3.38 14.08
#